data_AF-A0A094H6Q5-F1
#
_entry.id   AF-A0A094H6Q5-F1
#
_cell.length_a   1.000
_cell.length_b   1.000
_cell.length_c   1.000
_cell.angle_alpha   90.00
_cell.angle_beta   90.00
_cell.angle_gamma   90.00
#
_symmetry.space_group_name_H-M   'P 1'
#
loop_
_entity.id
_entity.type
_entity.pdbx_description
1 polymer ?
#
loop_
_entity_poly.entity_id
_entity_poly.type
_entity_poly.pdbx_seq_one_letter_code
_entity_poly.pdbx_strand_id
1 'polypeptide(L)'
;DAVAAPASVVMVLTIAVTDVRAREAILRHRFQINSLVQMMNKYRFDGVDIDWEYPAAEDRNGRLEDYENMVTFMTKLNLRMKDTKRGNSMVLPTSYRYLQNFNIKALESQVDWFNIMSYDEHGSWDIANERIGPWANSHTNMTDIQLALELLWRNDINPSKVTMGMAFYSRSFTLTDPACSAPGCRVSSGGNPGKYSNMVGVLLHTEIQEIIADKKLAPVLDHVGAVKTVSWDNQWVSFDDVETWRLKANIARSQCIEGFMVWAMSQDDKKKINILELNQALERKEPPFPNFTIIDEPVVYRPMVAPELCRWSGCYAGCPSGFKAVPRDGYDEVMMDPTVCHGDSALNRGVCVFCCPSEHMMPTCGWRGHKNSGKCSPGCNDGEVEVGTLSLGCKKNYQSACCTWSPMWDTTFTATSNSDMSHGSSFNQLPLA
;
A
#
# COMPACT_ATOMS: atom_id res chain seq x y z
N ASP A 1 -12.97 39.27 9.47
CA ASP A 1 -11.60 38.72 9.62
C ASP A 1 -11.64 37.35 10.27
N ALA A 2 -11.90 36.31 9.47
CA ALA A 2 -11.66 34.95 9.91
C ALA A 2 -10.16 34.72 9.78
N VAL A 3 -9.45 34.70 10.91
CA VAL A 3 -8.04 34.29 10.96
C VAL A 3 -7.99 32.87 10.42
N ALA A 4 -7.45 32.71 9.21
CA ALA A 4 -7.16 31.40 8.65
C ALA A 4 -6.29 30.66 9.67
N ALA A 5 -6.77 29.51 10.16
CA ALA A 5 -5.96 28.65 11.01
C ALA A 5 -4.63 28.39 10.28
N PRO A 6 -3.48 28.44 10.98
CA PRO A 6 -2.20 28.17 10.34
C PRO A 6 -2.28 26.81 9.66
N ALA A 7 -1.83 26.74 8.40
CA ALA A 7 -1.76 25.50 7.63
C ALA A 7 -1.02 24.46 8.48
N SER A 8 -1.77 23.50 9.01
CA SER A 8 -1.25 22.48 9.91
C SER A 8 -0.85 21.30 9.03
N VAL A 9 0.43 20.98 8.99
CA VAL A 9 0.91 19.76 8.32
C VAL A 9 0.48 18.57 9.17
N VAL A 10 -0.21 17.62 8.55
CA VAL A 10 -0.66 16.38 9.20
C VAL A 10 0.27 15.25 8.76
N MET A 11 0.93 14.60 9.71
CA MET A 11 1.75 13.42 9.43
C MET A 11 0.91 12.16 9.58
N VAL A 12 0.69 11.47 8.47
CA VAL A 12 -0.10 10.24 8.40
C VAL A 12 0.83 9.05 8.16
N LEU A 13 0.62 7.97 8.91
CA LEU A 13 1.30 6.70 8.70
C LEU A 13 0.54 5.85 7.69
N THR A 14 1.17 5.46 6.58
CA THR A 14 0.58 4.48 5.65
C THR A 14 0.91 3.05 6.06
N ILE A 15 -0.10 2.18 6.12
CA ILE A 15 0.06 0.73 6.27
C ILE A 15 -0.18 0.08 4.91
N ALA A 16 0.90 -0.29 4.23
CA ALA A 16 0.85 -1.04 2.98
C ALA A 16 0.72 -2.55 3.24
N VAL A 17 -0.29 -3.17 2.66
CA VAL A 17 -0.53 -4.62 2.67
C VAL A 17 -0.45 -5.11 1.23
N THR A 18 0.75 -5.52 0.82
CA THR A 18 1.07 -5.92 -0.57
C THR A 18 1.46 -7.39 -0.72
N ASP A 19 1.61 -8.10 0.40
CA ASP A 19 2.02 -9.51 0.48
C ASP A 19 1.17 -10.21 1.58
N VAL A 20 1.10 -11.55 1.54
CA VAL A 20 0.32 -12.55 2.33
C VAL A 20 0.18 -12.26 3.83
N ARG A 21 0.99 -11.35 4.37
CA ARG A 21 1.34 -11.20 5.78
C ARG A 21 0.39 -10.35 6.62
N ALA A 22 -0.67 -9.77 6.07
CA ALA A 22 -1.65 -9.02 6.87
C ALA A 22 -2.96 -9.74 7.14
N ARG A 23 -3.12 -11.01 6.72
CA ARG A 23 -4.36 -11.73 7.04
C ARG A 23 -4.54 -11.98 8.55
N GLU A 24 -3.45 -12.13 9.29
CA GLU A 24 -3.49 -12.19 10.75
C GLU A 24 -4.02 -10.88 11.40
N ALA A 25 -4.11 -9.80 10.61
CA ALA A 25 -4.42 -8.44 11.05
C ALA A 25 -5.92 -8.10 11.19
N ILE A 26 -6.82 -8.95 10.70
CA ILE A 26 -8.21 -8.50 10.50
C ILE A 26 -9.20 -9.29 11.37
N LEU A 27 -8.97 -10.56 11.66
CA LEU A 27 -9.79 -11.29 12.67
C LEU A 27 -9.53 -10.81 14.12
N ARG A 28 -8.48 -10.00 14.34
CA ARG A 28 -8.10 -9.45 15.65
C ARG A 28 -8.02 -7.92 15.66
N HIS A 29 -8.96 -7.25 14.98
CA HIS A 29 -9.04 -5.79 14.88
C HIS A 29 -8.61 -5.04 16.16
N ARG A 30 -9.01 -5.47 17.35
CA ARG A 30 -8.67 -4.80 18.62
C ARG A 30 -7.17 -4.80 18.94
N PHE A 31 -6.45 -5.90 18.72
CA PHE A 31 -5.03 -6.00 19.05
C PHE A 31 -4.17 -5.19 18.07
N GLN A 32 -4.41 -5.32 16.77
CA GLN A 32 -3.66 -4.54 15.78
C GLN A 32 -3.96 -3.06 15.84
N ILE A 33 -5.23 -2.66 16.03
CA ILE A 33 -5.58 -1.24 16.18
C ILE A 33 -4.90 -0.64 17.42
N ASN A 34 -4.81 -1.37 18.54
CA ASN A 34 -4.10 -0.88 19.72
C ASN A 34 -2.59 -0.75 19.49
N SER A 35 -1.95 -1.72 18.84
CA SER A 35 -0.53 -1.65 18.48
C SER A 35 -0.24 -0.49 17.53
N LEU A 36 -1.10 -0.30 16.51
CA LEU A 36 -1.06 0.84 15.61
C LEU A 36 -1.15 2.16 16.37
N VAL A 37 -2.14 2.30 17.27
CA VAL A 37 -2.29 3.51 18.09
C VAL A 37 -1.07 3.75 18.97
N GLN A 38 -0.48 2.71 19.56
CA GLN A 38 0.75 2.83 20.34
C GLN A 38 1.92 3.32 19.47
N MET A 39 2.06 2.79 18.26
CA MET A 39 3.08 3.24 17.31
C MET A 39 2.85 4.71 16.92
N MET A 40 1.62 5.09 16.60
CA MET A 40 1.25 6.47 16.31
C MET A 40 1.51 7.40 17.49
N ASN A 41 1.24 6.96 18.73
CA ASN A 41 1.55 7.73 19.94
C ASN A 41 3.05 7.89 20.13
N LYS A 42 3.82 6.82 19.95
CA LYS A 42 5.27 6.81 20.12
C LYS A 42 5.97 7.75 19.14
N TYR A 43 5.54 7.75 17.88
CA TYR A 43 6.15 8.54 16.81
C TYR A 43 5.38 9.82 16.47
N ARG A 44 4.32 10.13 17.24
CA ARG A 44 3.51 11.35 17.13
C ARG A 44 2.89 11.56 15.74
N PHE A 45 2.35 10.49 15.15
CA PHE A 45 1.54 10.58 13.94
C PHE A 45 0.15 11.15 14.25
N ASP A 46 -0.38 11.94 13.31
CA ASP A 46 -1.68 12.61 13.39
C ASP A 46 -2.83 11.77 12.81
N GLY A 47 -2.49 10.71 12.07
CA GLY A 47 -3.48 9.83 11.46
C GLY A 47 -2.85 8.58 10.82
N VAL A 48 -3.71 7.76 10.20
CA VAL A 48 -3.31 6.54 9.49
C VAL A 48 -3.98 6.46 8.11
N ASP A 49 -3.24 6.04 7.11
CA ASP A 49 -3.72 5.72 5.78
C ASP A 49 -3.63 4.20 5.55
N ILE A 50 -4.71 3.57 5.11
CA ILE A 50 -4.76 2.13 4.91
C ILE A 50 -4.66 1.83 3.42
N ASP A 51 -3.59 1.14 3.05
CA ASP A 51 -3.27 0.78 1.68
C ASP A 51 -3.21 -0.74 1.54
N TRP A 52 -4.38 -1.37 1.35
CA TRP A 52 -4.45 -2.83 1.15
C TRP A 52 -4.65 -3.16 -0.32
N GLU A 53 -3.66 -3.84 -0.89
CA GLU A 53 -3.63 -4.31 -2.27
C GLU A 53 -3.76 -5.84 -2.41
N TYR A 54 -4.91 -6.41 -2.73
CA TYR A 54 -6.25 -5.83 -2.60
C TYR A 54 -7.14 -6.86 -1.89
N PRO A 55 -8.17 -6.43 -1.14
CA PRO A 55 -9.22 -7.31 -0.65
C PRO A 55 -9.72 -8.25 -1.75
N ALA A 56 -9.96 -9.52 -1.41
CA ALA A 56 -10.52 -10.53 -2.31
C ALA A 56 -9.78 -10.78 -3.65
N ALA A 57 -8.61 -10.17 -3.88
CA ALA A 57 -7.83 -10.37 -5.08
C ALA A 57 -7.03 -11.68 -4.98
N GLU A 58 -7.44 -12.71 -5.74
CA GLU A 58 -6.80 -14.03 -5.71
C GLU A 58 -5.30 -13.97 -6.02
N ASP A 59 -4.88 -13.14 -6.98
CA ASP A 59 -3.49 -12.93 -7.34
C ASP A 59 -2.66 -12.22 -6.25
N ARG A 60 -3.32 -11.74 -5.19
CA ARG A 60 -2.74 -11.16 -3.98
C ARG A 60 -3.15 -11.91 -2.70
N ASN A 61 -3.64 -13.14 -2.84
CA ASN A 61 -4.09 -14.00 -1.74
C ASN A 61 -5.29 -13.48 -0.94
N GLY A 62 -6.07 -12.58 -1.53
CA GLY A 62 -7.35 -12.12 -1.00
C GLY A 62 -8.43 -13.19 -1.04
N ARG A 63 -9.47 -12.99 -0.24
CA ARG A 63 -10.64 -13.86 -0.09
C ARG A 63 -11.93 -13.08 -0.14
N LEU A 64 -13.04 -13.74 -0.48
CA LEU A 64 -14.35 -13.09 -0.57
C LEU A 64 -14.79 -12.44 0.75
N GLU A 65 -14.41 -13.02 1.89
CA GLU A 65 -14.70 -12.46 3.22
C GLU A 65 -14.01 -11.11 3.47
N ASP A 66 -12.95 -10.78 2.74
CA ASP A 66 -12.22 -9.52 2.87
C ASP A 66 -13.11 -8.30 2.61
N TYR A 67 -14.10 -8.45 1.73
CA TYR A 67 -15.07 -7.40 1.38
C TYR A 67 -15.77 -6.83 2.62
N GLU A 68 -16.29 -7.69 3.50
CA GLU A 68 -16.97 -7.30 4.74
C GLU A 68 -15.99 -7.05 5.90
N ASN A 69 -14.89 -7.82 5.93
CA ASN A 69 -13.86 -7.68 6.95
C ASN A 69 -13.17 -6.32 6.88
N MET A 70 -12.97 -5.77 5.67
CA MET A 70 -12.41 -4.44 5.47
C MET A 70 -13.31 -3.35 6.09
N VAL A 71 -14.62 -3.40 5.86
CA VAL A 71 -15.58 -2.47 6.47
C VAL A 71 -15.54 -2.57 7.99
N THR A 72 -15.52 -3.80 8.52
CA THR A 72 -15.45 -4.04 9.96
C THR A 72 -14.16 -3.48 10.57
N PHE A 73 -13.03 -3.63 9.86
CA PHE A 73 -11.74 -3.08 10.28
C PHE A 73 -11.77 -1.56 10.29
N MET A 74 -12.18 -0.93 9.20
CA MET A 74 -12.25 0.52 9.10
C MET A 74 -13.24 1.13 10.10
N THR A 75 -14.35 0.46 10.39
CA THR A 75 -15.29 0.88 11.42
C THR A 75 -14.64 0.94 12.80
N LYS A 76 -13.95 -0.15 13.20
CA LYS A 76 -13.25 -0.21 14.49
C LYS A 76 -12.08 0.78 14.56
N LEU A 77 -11.38 0.96 13.44
CA LEU A 77 -10.28 1.91 13.34
C LEU A 77 -10.79 3.34 13.49
N ASN A 78 -11.82 3.73 12.76
CA ASN A 78 -12.46 5.06 12.82
C ASN A 78 -12.90 5.41 14.24
N LEU A 79 -13.58 4.48 14.92
CA LEU A 79 -13.97 4.65 16.32
C LEU A 79 -12.75 4.98 17.19
N ARG A 80 -11.66 4.21 17.04
CA ARG A 80 -10.45 4.44 17.82
C ARG A 80 -9.72 5.73 17.47
N MET A 81 -9.70 6.11 16.19
CA MET A 81 -9.08 7.34 15.72
C MET A 81 -9.82 8.56 16.27
N LYS A 82 -11.16 8.53 16.27
CA LYS A 82 -12.01 9.57 16.90
C LYS A 82 -11.75 9.73 18.38
N ASP A 83 -11.61 8.63 19.13
CA ASP A 83 -11.25 8.69 20.56
C ASP A 83 -9.92 9.42 20.79
N THR A 84 -8.98 9.28 19.85
CA THR A 84 -7.66 9.92 19.91
C THR A 84 -7.59 11.27 19.18
N LYS A 85 -8.71 11.78 18.65
CA LYS A 85 -8.80 12.99 17.82
C LYS A 85 -7.83 12.98 16.62
N ARG A 86 -7.75 11.84 15.94
CA ARG A 86 -6.89 11.62 14.78
C ARG A 86 -7.71 11.29 13.53
N GLY A 87 -7.12 11.54 12.36
CA GLY A 87 -7.74 11.24 11.07
C GLY A 87 -7.40 9.85 10.54
N ASN A 88 -8.19 9.37 9.58
CA ASN A 88 -7.86 8.21 8.79
C ASN A 88 -8.22 8.35 7.30
N SER A 89 -7.45 7.69 6.45
CA SER A 89 -7.74 7.59 5.02
C SER A 89 -7.56 6.16 4.53
N MET A 90 -7.98 5.92 3.29
CA MET A 90 -7.79 4.64 2.62
C MET A 90 -7.45 4.84 1.16
N VAL A 91 -6.56 4.00 0.67
CA VAL A 91 -6.21 3.94 -0.75
C VAL A 91 -7.22 3.07 -1.50
N LEU A 92 -7.65 3.51 -2.68
CA LEU A 92 -8.48 2.71 -3.59
C LEU A 92 -7.79 2.54 -4.95
N PRO A 93 -7.91 1.35 -5.57
CA PRO A 93 -7.48 1.14 -6.94
C PRO A 93 -8.43 1.81 -7.93
N THR A 94 -7.96 2.01 -9.15
CA THR A 94 -8.76 2.48 -10.28
C THR A 94 -9.40 1.37 -11.09
N SER A 95 -8.73 0.22 -11.24
CA SER A 95 -9.28 -0.88 -12.03
C SER A 95 -10.51 -1.50 -11.38
N TYR A 96 -11.56 -1.74 -12.17
CA TYR A 96 -12.77 -2.45 -11.72
C TYR A 96 -12.45 -3.84 -11.16
N ARG A 97 -11.45 -4.53 -11.74
CA ARG A 97 -11.00 -5.86 -11.31
C ARG A 97 -10.72 -5.91 -9.80
N TYR A 98 -10.09 -4.88 -9.25
CA TYR A 98 -9.77 -4.80 -7.82
C TYR A 98 -10.79 -3.98 -7.04
N LEU A 99 -11.30 -2.88 -7.59
CA LEU A 99 -12.23 -1.99 -6.89
C LEU A 99 -13.55 -2.68 -6.52
N GLN A 100 -14.02 -3.65 -7.33
CA GLN A 100 -15.22 -4.44 -7.03
C GLN A 100 -15.16 -5.19 -5.68
N ASN A 101 -13.95 -5.37 -5.13
CA ASN A 101 -13.73 -6.06 -3.86
C ASN A 101 -13.80 -5.11 -2.65
N PHE A 102 -14.08 -3.83 -2.86
CA PHE A 102 -14.27 -2.84 -1.80
C PHE A 102 -15.75 -2.49 -1.69
N ASN A 103 -16.33 -2.59 -0.49
CA ASN A 103 -17.64 -2.03 -0.20
C ASN A 103 -17.53 -0.50 -0.03
N ILE A 104 -17.23 0.21 -1.12
CA ILE A 104 -16.89 1.64 -1.11
C ILE A 104 -17.98 2.49 -0.46
N LYS A 105 -19.26 2.11 -0.60
CA LYS A 105 -20.36 2.85 0.01
C LYS A 105 -20.41 2.71 1.52
N ALA A 106 -20.16 1.51 2.05
CA ALA A 106 -20.04 1.32 3.49
C ALA A 106 -18.77 1.99 4.05
N LEU A 107 -17.67 1.92 3.31
CA LEU A 107 -16.37 2.49 3.70
C LEU A 107 -16.36 4.03 3.72
N GLU A 108 -17.17 4.70 2.89
CA GLU A 108 -17.22 6.17 2.78
C GLU A 108 -17.42 6.85 4.15
N SER A 109 -18.26 6.26 5.00
CA SER A 109 -18.55 6.76 6.35
C SER A 109 -17.46 6.46 7.41
N GLN A 110 -16.48 5.63 7.05
CA GLN A 110 -15.44 5.12 7.95
C GLN A 110 -14.06 5.76 7.72
N VAL A 111 -13.90 6.53 6.66
CA VAL A 111 -12.68 7.28 6.34
C VAL A 111 -12.94 8.78 6.36
N ASP A 112 -11.92 9.60 6.53
CA ASP A 112 -12.00 11.04 6.25
C ASP A 112 -11.98 11.31 4.74
N TRP A 113 -11.11 10.62 4.00
CA TRP A 113 -11.08 10.62 2.53
C TRP A 113 -10.48 9.32 1.96
N PHE A 114 -10.69 9.12 0.66
CA PHE A 114 -10.06 8.11 -0.17
C PHE A 114 -8.94 8.71 -1.00
N ASN A 115 -7.80 8.03 -1.08
CA ASN A 115 -6.71 8.31 -2.01
C ASN A 115 -6.86 7.37 -3.21
N ILE A 116 -7.24 7.88 -4.37
CA ILE A 116 -7.37 7.05 -5.59
C ILE A 116 -5.99 6.95 -6.25
N MET A 117 -5.50 5.74 -6.49
CA MET A 117 -4.26 5.51 -7.21
C MET A 117 -4.46 5.67 -8.73
N SER A 118 -4.75 6.89 -9.17
CA SER A 118 -4.97 7.24 -10.59
C SER A 118 -3.68 7.32 -11.41
N TYR A 119 -2.92 6.23 -11.33
CA TYR A 119 -1.68 5.94 -12.02
C TYR A 119 -1.54 4.40 -12.11
N ASP A 120 -0.60 3.92 -12.93
CA ASP A 120 -0.46 2.48 -13.20
C ASP A 120 -1.66 1.84 -13.90
N GLU A 121 -2.39 2.62 -14.71
CA GLU A 121 -3.45 2.09 -15.58
C GLU A 121 -2.89 1.10 -16.63
N HIS A 122 -1.66 1.37 -17.07
CA HIS A 122 -0.97 0.60 -18.10
C HIS A 122 0.50 0.41 -17.74
N GLY A 123 1.07 -0.74 -18.12
CA GLY A 123 2.46 -1.06 -17.84
C GLY A 123 2.92 -2.34 -18.55
N SER A 124 4.16 -2.76 -18.31
CA SER A 124 4.73 -3.92 -19.01
C SER A 124 4.00 -5.24 -18.74
N TRP A 125 3.19 -5.31 -17.68
CA TRP A 125 2.33 -6.46 -17.40
C TRP A 125 1.21 -6.65 -18.44
N ASP A 126 0.84 -5.61 -19.20
CA ASP A 126 -0.18 -5.71 -20.25
C ASP A 126 0.26 -6.57 -21.44
N ILE A 127 1.57 -6.79 -21.60
CA ILE A 127 2.14 -7.60 -22.67
C ILE A 127 1.59 -9.04 -22.65
N ALA A 128 1.40 -9.60 -21.46
CA ALA A 128 0.86 -10.94 -21.28
C ALA A 128 -0.68 -10.96 -21.20
N ASN A 129 -1.34 -9.79 -21.22
CA ASN A 129 -2.78 -9.69 -21.11
C ASN A 129 -3.43 -9.74 -22.50
N GLU A 130 -4.14 -10.83 -22.79
CA GLU A 130 -4.78 -11.05 -24.10
C GLU A 130 -5.86 -10.01 -24.46
N ARG A 131 -6.45 -9.33 -23.47
CA ARG A 131 -7.53 -8.34 -23.70
C ARG A 131 -7.00 -6.94 -23.95
N ILE A 132 -5.92 -6.57 -23.27
CA ILE A 132 -5.31 -5.25 -23.38
C ILE A 132 -4.28 -5.28 -24.51
N GLY A 133 -3.37 -6.25 -24.45
CA GLY A 133 -2.33 -6.48 -25.46
C GLY A 133 -1.06 -5.66 -25.23
N PRO A 134 -0.01 -5.95 -26.01
CA PRO A 134 1.32 -5.36 -25.84
C PRO A 134 1.41 -3.99 -26.50
N TRP A 135 0.74 -2.99 -25.94
CA TRP A 135 0.70 -1.63 -26.47
C TRP A 135 1.34 -0.62 -25.53
N ALA A 136 2.01 0.38 -26.11
CA ALA A 136 2.54 1.54 -25.41
C ALA A 136 1.38 2.47 -25.07
N ASN A 137 0.77 2.26 -23.90
CA ASN A 137 -0.30 3.10 -23.37
C ASN A 137 0.19 3.87 -22.14
N SER A 138 -0.42 5.03 -21.90
CA SER A 138 -0.04 5.86 -20.78
C SER A 138 -0.60 5.33 -19.47
N HIS A 139 0.27 5.21 -18.46
CA HIS A 139 -0.14 4.76 -17.14
C HIS A 139 -0.95 5.79 -16.33
N THR A 140 -1.03 7.04 -16.79
CA THR A 140 -1.81 8.12 -16.17
C THR A 140 -2.76 8.75 -17.19
N ASN A 141 -3.21 7.98 -18.19
CA ASN A 141 -4.15 8.45 -19.18
C ASN A 141 -5.46 8.90 -18.53
N MET A 142 -5.85 10.16 -18.75
CA MET A 142 -7.03 10.73 -18.14
C MET A 142 -8.33 10.06 -18.57
N THR A 143 -8.41 9.47 -19.78
CA THR A 143 -9.62 8.73 -20.18
C THR A 143 -9.83 7.49 -19.32
N ASP A 144 -8.75 6.78 -18.99
CA ASP A 144 -8.80 5.58 -18.15
C ASP A 144 -9.10 5.96 -16.69
N ILE A 145 -8.47 7.05 -16.20
CA ILE A 145 -8.78 7.63 -14.89
C ILE A 145 -10.24 8.05 -14.79
N GLN A 146 -10.82 8.62 -15.86
CA GLN A 146 -12.25 8.98 -15.88
C GLN A 146 -13.15 7.75 -15.77
N LEU A 147 -12.85 6.67 -16.49
CA LEU A 147 -13.57 5.41 -16.34
C LEU A 147 -13.49 4.87 -14.91
N ALA A 148 -12.35 5.03 -14.24
CA ALA A 148 -12.20 4.66 -12.83
C ALA A 148 -13.05 5.53 -11.90
N LEU A 149 -13.05 6.86 -12.08
CA LEU A 149 -13.88 7.78 -11.29
C LEU A 149 -15.38 7.52 -11.48
N GLU A 150 -15.82 7.14 -12.69
CA GLU A 150 -17.20 6.74 -12.95
C GLU A 150 -17.65 5.56 -12.07
N LEU A 151 -16.74 4.65 -11.67
CA LEU A 151 -17.08 3.56 -10.75
C LEU A 151 -17.49 4.08 -9.37
N LEU A 152 -16.90 5.20 -8.92
CA LEU A 152 -17.27 5.86 -7.66
C LEU A 152 -18.59 6.60 -7.80
N TRP A 153 -18.78 7.34 -8.89
CA TRP A 153 -20.01 8.12 -9.12
C TRP A 153 -21.25 7.26 -9.31
N ARG A 154 -21.12 6.10 -9.95
CA ARG A 154 -22.20 5.12 -10.08
C ARG A 154 -22.60 4.47 -8.75
N ASN A 155 -21.81 4.68 -7.69
CA ASN A 155 -22.10 4.23 -6.32
C ASN A 155 -22.42 5.39 -5.36
N ASP A 156 -22.70 6.59 -5.90
CA ASP A 156 -23.04 7.80 -5.14
C ASP A 156 -21.98 8.16 -4.07
N ILE A 157 -20.70 7.92 -4.35
CA ILE A 157 -19.61 8.39 -3.48
C ILE A 157 -19.52 9.90 -3.59
N ASN A 158 -19.42 10.60 -2.46
CA ASN A 158 -19.30 12.04 -2.42
C ASN A 158 -17.92 12.47 -2.96
N PRO A 159 -17.85 13.32 -4.00
CA PRO A 159 -16.57 13.77 -4.53
C PRO A 159 -15.65 14.47 -3.55
N SER A 160 -16.19 15.11 -2.50
CA SER A 160 -15.37 15.73 -1.46
C SER A 160 -14.60 14.73 -0.60
N LYS A 161 -14.96 13.44 -0.66
CA LYS A 161 -14.25 12.34 -0.01
C LYS A 161 -13.12 11.78 -0.89
N VAL A 162 -12.93 12.28 -2.11
CA VAL A 162 -12.00 11.71 -3.09
C VAL A 162 -10.79 12.62 -3.25
N THR A 163 -9.60 12.04 -3.19
CA THR A 163 -8.31 12.66 -3.49
C THR A 163 -7.72 11.96 -4.70
N MET A 164 -7.42 12.71 -5.76
CA MET A 164 -6.86 12.17 -7.00
C MET A 164 -5.34 11.98 -6.88
N GLY A 165 -4.84 10.78 -7.19
CA GLY A 165 -3.42 10.45 -7.20
C GLY A 165 -2.70 10.98 -8.44
N MET A 166 -1.52 11.57 -8.22
CA MET A 166 -0.58 12.02 -9.25
C MET A 166 0.72 11.22 -9.09
N ALA A 167 1.41 10.94 -10.19
CA ALA A 167 2.66 10.19 -10.16
C ALA A 167 3.87 11.10 -10.44
N PHE A 168 4.99 10.85 -9.76
CA PHE A 168 6.32 11.44 -10.03
C PHE A 168 7.26 10.45 -10.75
N TYR A 169 6.67 9.39 -11.29
CA TYR A 169 7.30 8.36 -12.10
C TYR A 169 6.38 8.02 -13.25
N SER A 170 6.92 7.27 -14.21
CA SER A 170 6.24 6.84 -15.40
C SER A 170 6.50 5.37 -15.71
N ARG A 171 5.58 4.77 -16.47
CA ARG A 171 5.81 3.47 -17.11
C ARG A 171 6.40 3.68 -18.50
N SER A 172 7.51 3.01 -18.77
CA SER A 172 8.25 3.08 -20.03
C SER A 172 8.24 1.74 -20.75
N PHE A 173 8.42 1.78 -22.06
CA PHE A 173 8.33 0.61 -22.94
C PHE A 173 9.47 0.56 -23.94
N THR A 174 9.82 -0.66 -24.35
CA THR A 174 10.64 -0.90 -25.54
C THR A 174 9.72 -1.24 -26.71
N LEU A 175 9.76 -0.43 -27.75
CA LEU A 175 8.97 -0.57 -28.97
C LEU A 175 9.53 -1.68 -29.87
N THR A 176 8.65 -2.42 -30.54
CA THR A 176 9.07 -3.38 -31.57
C THR A 176 9.48 -2.69 -32.87
N ASP A 177 8.85 -1.55 -33.18
CA ASP A 177 9.14 -0.72 -34.34
C ASP A 177 9.53 0.69 -33.87
N PRO A 178 10.82 1.08 -33.97
CA PRO A 178 11.31 2.42 -33.66
C PRO A 178 10.63 3.55 -34.43
N ALA A 179 10.04 3.26 -35.61
CA ALA A 179 9.32 4.26 -36.40
C ALA A 179 7.94 4.60 -35.82
N CYS A 180 7.42 3.79 -34.89
CA CYS A 180 6.13 4.02 -34.24
C CYS A 180 6.35 4.69 -32.88
N SER A 181 5.97 5.95 -32.73
CA SER A 181 6.16 6.73 -31.50
C SER A 181 4.86 7.19 -30.81
N ALA A 182 3.70 6.85 -31.37
CA ALA A 182 2.40 7.22 -30.81
C ALA A 182 1.96 6.27 -29.68
N PRO A 183 1.02 6.69 -28.81
CA PRO A 183 0.25 5.74 -28.00
C PRO A 183 -0.35 4.62 -28.86
N GLY A 184 -0.40 3.41 -28.32
CA GLY A 184 -0.89 2.24 -29.05
C GLY A 184 0.15 1.54 -29.94
N CYS A 185 1.40 2.02 -29.99
CA CYS A 185 2.48 1.31 -30.67
C CYS A 185 2.81 -0.01 -29.99
N ARG A 186 3.20 -1.02 -30.76
CA ARG A 186 3.49 -2.36 -30.23
C ARG A 186 4.81 -2.40 -29.45
N VAL A 187 4.80 -3.07 -28.30
CA VAL A 187 5.95 -3.17 -27.40
C VAL A 187 6.47 -4.61 -27.28
N SER A 188 7.77 -4.76 -27.00
CA SER A 188 8.43 -6.05 -26.75
C SER A 188 8.71 -6.30 -25.27
N SER A 189 8.90 -5.24 -24.49
CA SER A 189 9.17 -5.30 -23.06
C SER A 189 8.89 -3.96 -22.38
N GLY A 190 9.08 -3.90 -21.06
CA GLY A 190 9.29 -2.63 -20.38
C GLY A 190 10.52 -1.90 -20.94
N GLY A 191 10.55 -0.58 -20.78
CA GLY A 191 11.67 0.27 -21.17
C GLY A 191 12.93 -0.04 -20.35
N ASN A 192 14.07 0.42 -20.84
CA ASN A 192 15.34 0.28 -20.15
C ASN A 192 15.29 0.95 -18.77
N PRO A 193 15.93 0.36 -17.75
CA PRO A 193 15.95 0.94 -16.41
C PRO A 193 16.63 2.31 -16.43
N GLY A 194 16.06 3.25 -15.68
CA GLY A 194 16.65 4.55 -15.44
C GLY A 194 17.89 4.49 -14.55
N LYS A 195 18.69 5.56 -14.58
CA LYS A 195 19.92 5.71 -13.79
C LYS A 195 19.69 5.67 -12.28
N TYR A 196 18.57 6.23 -11.81
CA TYR A 196 18.15 6.34 -10.43
C TYR A 196 17.04 5.33 -10.09
N SER A 197 16.06 5.13 -10.97
CA SER A 197 14.98 4.16 -10.74
C SER A 197 15.50 2.72 -10.70
N ASN A 198 16.50 2.43 -11.55
CA ASN A 198 17.12 1.12 -11.73
C ASN A 198 16.10 -0.03 -11.86
N MET A 199 14.96 0.25 -12.48
CA MET A 199 13.86 -0.70 -12.64
C MET A 199 13.36 -0.70 -14.07
N VAL A 200 13.33 -1.88 -14.68
CA VAL A 200 12.81 -2.07 -16.05
C VAL A 200 11.36 -1.60 -16.11
N GLY A 201 11.05 -0.80 -17.13
CA GLY A 201 9.72 -0.25 -17.37
C GLY A 201 9.33 0.90 -16.43
N VAL A 202 10.26 1.45 -15.65
CA VAL A 202 10.01 2.60 -14.77
C VAL A 202 11.06 3.68 -14.97
N LEU A 203 10.60 4.92 -15.17
CA LEU A 203 11.45 6.12 -15.15
C LEU A 203 10.86 7.13 -14.19
N LEU A 204 11.68 7.75 -13.35
CA LEU A 204 11.28 8.92 -12.57
C LEU A 204 11.14 10.12 -13.52
N HIS A 205 10.23 11.05 -13.23
CA HIS A 205 10.08 12.25 -14.07
C HIS A 205 11.39 13.02 -14.23
N THR A 206 12.23 13.03 -13.20
CA THR A 206 13.57 13.65 -13.22
C THR A 206 14.50 12.99 -14.25
N GLU A 207 14.43 11.66 -14.41
CA GLU A 207 15.18 10.93 -15.44
C GLU A 207 14.66 11.23 -16.84
N ILE A 208 13.34 11.38 -16.98
CA ILE A 208 12.71 11.72 -18.26
C ILE A 208 13.16 13.12 -18.69
N GLN A 209 13.23 14.09 -17.77
CA GLN A 209 13.75 15.43 -18.06
C GLN A 209 15.23 15.41 -18.46
N GLU A 210 16.07 14.60 -17.80
CA GLU A 210 17.47 14.40 -18.20
C GLU A 210 17.55 13.82 -19.63
N ILE A 211 16.77 12.78 -19.94
CA ILE A 211 16.73 12.15 -21.27
C ILE A 211 16.28 13.14 -22.35
N ILE A 212 15.23 13.92 -22.08
CA ILE A 212 14.73 14.95 -23.00
C ILE A 212 15.82 15.98 -23.29
N ALA A 213 16.51 16.46 -22.26
CA ALA A 213 17.57 17.46 -22.40
C ALA A 213 18.78 16.90 -23.18
N ASP A 214 19.28 15.72 -22.79
CA ASP A 214 20.48 15.11 -23.36
C ASP A 214 20.29 14.75 -24.83
N LYS A 215 19.12 14.19 -25.18
CA LYS A 215 18.79 13.78 -26.55
C LYS A 215 18.09 14.88 -27.36
N LYS A 216 17.85 16.05 -26.77
CA LYS A 216 17.15 17.20 -27.40
C LYS A 216 15.80 16.81 -27.98
N LEU A 217 15.04 16.03 -27.23
CA LEU A 217 13.75 15.49 -27.67
C LEU A 217 12.66 16.56 -27.54
N ALA A 218 11.63 16.46 -28.37
CA ALA A 218 10.44 17.31 -28.30
C ALA A 218 9.25 16.46 -27.84
N PRO A 219 8.80 16.60 -26.58
CA PRO A 219 7.62 15.89 -26.10
C PRO A 219 6.36 16.26 -26.89
N VAL A 220 5.48 15.29 -27.11
CA VAL A 220 4.20 15.47 -27.81
C VAL A 220 3.07 15.40 -26.80
N LEU A 221 2.21 16.41 -26.77
CA LEU A 221 1.02 16.44 -25.93
C LEU A 221 -0.11 15.61 -26.55
N ASP A 222 -0.61 14.63 -25.82
CA ASP A 222 -1.91 14.02 -26.05
C ASP A 222 -2.95 14.76 -25.21
N HIS A 223 -3.75 15.61 -25.87
CA HIS A 223 -4.81 16.37 -25.21
C HIS A 223 -5.95 15.50 -24.67
N VAL A 224 -6.24 14.37 -25.31
CA VAL A 224 -7.34 13.48 -24.92
C VAL A 224 -6.94 12.72 -23.65
N GLY A 225 -5.74 12.16 -23.65
CA GLY A 225 -5.20 11.47 -22.48
C GLY A 225 -4.65 12.40 -21.40
N ALA A 226 -4.55 13.71 -21.68
CA ALA A 226 -3.90 14.71 -20.83
C ALA A 226 -2.54 14.22 -20.31
N VAL A 227 -1.66 13.79 -21.22
CA VAL A 227 -0.30 13.32 -20.93
C VAL A 227 0.64 13.75 -22.04
N LYS A 228 1.95 13.79 -21.76
CA LYS A 228 2.98 13.97 -22.78
C LYS A 228 3.66 12.65 -23.07
N THR A 229 4.10 12.48 -24.31
CA THR A 229 4.87 11.31 -24.73
C THR A 229 6.18 11.73 -25.35
N VAL A 230 7.20 10.90 -25.20
CA VAL A 230 8.48 11.06 -25.87
C VAL A 230 9.06 9.69 -26.19
N SER A 231 9.75 9.58 -27.32
CA SER A 231 10.42 8.37 -27.77
C SER A 231 11.84 8.66 -28.23
N TRP A 232 12.74 7.71 -28.06
CA TRP A 232 14.11 7.78 -28.56
C TRP A 232 14.64 6.37 -28.83
N ASP A 233 15.47 6.20 -29.85
CA ASP A 233 15.93 4.87 -30.28
C ASP A 233 14.73 3.93 -30.45
N ASN A 234 14.59 2.90 -29.62
CA ASN A 234 13.40 2.04 -29.55
C ASN A 234 12.66 2.13 -28.20
N GLN A 235 12.84 3.23 -27.47
CA GLN A 235 12.26 3.46 -26.15
C GLN A 235 11.13 4.47 -26.25
N TRP A 236 10.14 4.31 -25.38
CA TRP A 236 8.97 5.17 -25.31
C TRP A 236 8.55 5.37 -23.86
N VAL A 237 8.10 6.58 -23.52
CA VAL A 237 7.52 6.89 -22.21
C VAL A 237 6.42 7.94 -22.35
N SER A 238 5.35 7.78 -21.57
CA SER A 238 4.38 8.83 -21.29
C SER A 238 4.62 9.40 -19.89
N PHE A 239 4.49 10.71 -19.71
CA PHE A 239 4.74 11.37 -18.44
C PHE A 239 3.84 12.59 -18.25
N ASP A 240 3.88 13.14 -17.04
CA ASP A 240 3.18 14.37 -16.69
C ASP A 240 4.12 15.54 -16.44
N ASP A 241 3.66 16.74 -16.76
CA ASP A 241 4.31 18.02 -16.46
C ASP A 241 3.26 19.07 -16.05
N VAL A 242 3.70 20.33 -15.91
CA VAL A 242 2.82 21.46 -15.53
C VAL A 242 1.56 21.54 -16.40
N GLU A 243 1.67 21.29 -17.70
CA GLU A 243 0.56 21.42 -18.64
C GLU A 243 -0.44 20.28 -18.46
N THR A 244 0.03 19.04 -18.39
CA THR A 244 -0.84 17.86 -18.24
C THR A 244 -1.46 17.78 -16.85
N TRP A 245 -0.70 18.10 -15.79
CA TRP A 245 -1.25 18.20 -14.44
C TRP A 245 -2.32 19.28 -14.34
N ARG A 246 -2.19 20.41 -15.05
CA ARG A 246 -3.23 21.44 -15.07
C ARG A 246 -4.50 20.94 -15.76
N LEU A 247 -4.37 20.23 -16.88
CA LEU A 247 -5.51 19.59 -17.55
C LEU A 247 -6.23 18.61 -16.62
N LYS A 248 -5.48 17.69 -15.98
CA LYS A 248 -6.00 16.71 -15.03
C LYS A 248 -6.70 17.39 -13.84
N ALA A 249 -6.07 18.41 -13.27
CA ALA A 249 -6.61 19.15 -12.14
C ALA A 249 -7.90 19.91 -12.50
N ASN A 250 -7.98 20.49 -13.70
CA ASN A 250 -9.20 21.13 -14.19
C ASN A 250 -10.35 20.12 -14.33
N ILE A 251 -10.06 18.93 -14.86
CA ILE A 251 -11.07 17.87 -14.98
C ILE A 251 -11.50 17.38 -13.59
N ALA A 252 -10.57 17.13 -12.67
CA ALA A 252 -10.86 16.73 -11.30
C ALA A 252 -11.75 17.77 -10.57
N ARG A 253 -11.37 19.06 -10.64
CA ARG A 253 -12.17 20.16 -10.05
C ARG A 253 -13.55 20.30 -10.68
N SER A 254 -13.70 20.03 -11.98
CA SER A 254 -15.01 20.02 -12.65
C SER A 254 -15.98 18.97 -12.08
N GLN A 255 -15.43 17.98 -11.36
CA GLN A 255 -16.17 16.92 -10.67
C GLN A 255 -16.13 17.09 -9.15
N CYS A 256 -15.81 18.30 -8.66
CA CYS A 256 -15.74 18.64 -7.24
C CYS A 256 -14.66 17.86 -6.45
N ILE A 257 -13.62 17.36 -7.12
CA ILE A 257 -12.43 16.81 -6.46
C ILE A 257 -11.41 17.94 -6.27
N GLU A 258 -11.11 18.27 -5.01
CA GLU A 258 -10.12 19.31 -4.65
C GLU A 258 -8.81 18.73 -4.09
N GLY A 259 -8.86 17.49 -3.60
CA GLY A 259 -7.73 16.77 -3.04
C GLY A 259 -6.82 16.19 -4.11
N PHE A 260 -5.51 16.33 -3.92
CA PHE A 260 -4.49 15.67 -4.74
C PHE A 260 -3.46 14.99 -3.85
N MET A 261 -3.11 13.75 -4.19
CA MET A 261 -2.08 12.92 -3.56
C MET A 261 -0.95 12.70 -4.57
N VAL A 262 0.28 12.48 -4.10
CA VAL A 262 1.44 12.22 -4.98
C VAL A 262 2.12 10.91 -4.59
N TRP A 263 2.32 10.05 -5.59
CA TRP A 263 3.20 8.89 -5.51
C TRP A 263 4.47 9.08 -6.35
N ALA A 264 5.66 9.21 -5.77
CA ALA A 264 5.88 9.51 -4.37
C ALA A 264 6.87 10.68 -4.23
N MET A 265 6.76 11.42 -3.13
CA MET A 265 7.63 12.57 -2.84
C MET A 265 9.13 12.21 -2.88
N SER A 266 9.51 10.98 -2.52
CA SER A 266 10.89 10.49 -2.57
C SER A 266 11.46 10.33 -3.99
N GLN A 267 10.62 10.43 -5.02
CA GLN A 267 11.00 10.36 -6.43
C GLN A 267 11.23 11.74 -7.05
N ASP A 268 11.05 12.81 -6.27
CA ASP A 268 11.45 14.16 -6.66
C ASP A 268 12.97 14.35 -6.47
N ASP A 269 13.53 15.36 -7.14
CA ASP A 269 14.95 15.68 -7.01
C ASP A 269 15.23 16.68 -5.88
N LYS A 270 16.51 16.94 -5.61
CA LYS A 270 16.94 17.94 -4.61
C LYS A 270 16.47 19.37 -4.95
N LYS A 271 16.16 19.63 -6.22
CA LYS A 271 15.64 20.92 -6.69
C LYS A 271 14.12 21.02 -6.54
N LYS A 272 13.45 19.92 -6.17
CA LYS A 272 12.01 19.82 -5.92
C LYS A 272 11.19 20.14 -7.18
N ILE A 273 11.71 19.79 -8.35
CA ILE A 273 11.12 20.21 -9.62
C ILE A 273 9.67 19.74 -9.71
N ASN A 274 9.40 18.46 -9.42
CA ASN A 274 8.07 17.90 -9.61
C ASN A 274 7.03 18.56 -8.68
N ILE A 275 7.34 18.75 -7.40
CA ILE A 275 6.38 19.36 -6.46
C ILE A 275 6.16 20.85 -6.73
N LEU A 276 7.19 21.58 -7.16
CA LEU A 276 7.06 23.00 -7.53
C LEU A 276 6.19 23.17 -8.78
N GLU A 277 6.43 22.35 -9.80
CA GLU A 277 5.65 22.32 -11.04
C GLU A 277 4.21 21.87 -10.80
N LEU A 278 4.00 20.85 -9.97
CA LEU A 278 2.66 20.42 -9.58
C LEU A 278 1.92 21.53 -8.83
N ASN A 279 2.57 22.21 -7.87
CA ASN A 279 1.95 23.34 -7.18
C ASN A 279 1.59 24.48 -8.14
N GLN A 280 2.42 24.75 -9.15
CA GLN A 280 2.12 25.70 -10.21
C GLN A 280 0.90 25.27 -11.05
N ALA A 281 0.79 23.98 -11.38
CA ALA A 281 -0.34 23.43 -12.13
C ALA A 281 -1.65 23.47 -11.31
N LEU A 282 -1.55 23.23 -10.00
CA LEU A 282 -2.66 23.24 -9.05
C LEU A 282 -3.02 24.66 -8.55
N GLU A 283 -2.26 25.68 -8.95
CA GLU A 283 -2.42 27.07 -8.48
C GLU A 283 -2.31 27.19 -6.95
N ARG A 284 -1.51 26.31 -6.33
CA ARG A 284 -1.26 26.31 -4.90
C ARG A 284 -0.10 27.25 -4.59
N LYS A 285 -0.33 28.18 -3.66
CA LYS A 285 0.76 28.96 -3.07
C LYS A 285 1.58 28.03 -2.19
N GLU A 286 2.90 28.09 -2.32
CA GLU A 286 3.79 27.38 -1.41
C GLU A 286 3.46 27.87 0.02
N PRO A 287 2.98 26.98 0.91
CA PRO A 287 2.75 27.37 2.28
C PRO A 287 4.10 27.76 2.90
N PRO A 288 4.15 28.74 3.81
CA PRO A 288 5.38 29.01 4.55
C PRO A 288 5.82 27.70 5.21
N PHE A 289 7.08 27.32 4.99
CA PHE A 289 7.63 26.15 5.66
C PHE A 289 7.40 26.31 7.16
N PRO A 290 6.83 25.31 7.84
CA PRO A 290 6.61 25.42 9.28
C PRO A 290 7.94 25.78 9.95
N ASN A 291 7.89 26.70 10.92
CA ASN A 291 9.07 27.02 11.70
C ASN A 291 9.35 25.84 12.63
N PHE A 292 10.07 24.84 12.12
CA PHE A 292 10.52 23.71 12.92
C PHE A 292 11.71 24.18 13.76
N THR A 293 11.57 24.07 15.08
CA THR A 293 12.75 24.05 15.94
C THR A 293 13.48 22.75 15.66
N ILE A 294 14.63 22.83 14.99
CA ILE A 294 15.51 21.68 14.81
C ILE A 294 15.93 21.24 16.21
N ILE A 295 15.43 20.08 16.63
CA ILE A 295 15.92 19.40 17.81
C ILE A 295 17.10 18.57 17.31
N ASP A 296 18.30 19.06 17.55
CA ASP A 296 19.56 18.37 17.22
C ASP A 296 19.80 17.28 18.28
N GLU A 297 18.87 16.32 18.35
CA GLU A 297 19.09 15.09 19.10
C GLU A 297 20.00 14.20 18.25
N PRO A 298 21.11 13.67 18.82
CA PRO A 298 21.92 12.71 18.10
C PRO A 298 20.98 11.59 17.63
N VAL A 299 21.02 11.27 16.34
CA VAL A 299 20.28 10.14 15.79
C VAL A 299 20.80 8.91 16.52
N VAL A 300 20.09 8.51 17.58
CA VAL A 300 20.32 7.24 18.23
C VAL A 300 19.86 6.23 17.20
N TYR A 301 20.81 5.71 16.43
CA TYR A 301 20.57 4.57 15.58
C TYR A 301 20.18 3.43 16.52
N ARG A 302 18.87 3.30 16.74
CA ARG A 302 18.30 2.08 17.26
C ARG A 302 18.31 1.18 16.04
N PRO A 303 19.18 0.15 15.98
CA PRO A 303 19.08 -0.82 14.90
C PRO A 303 17.62 -1.24 14.83
N MET A 304 17.10 -1.32 13.61
CA MET A 304 15.74 -1.77 13.39
C MET A 304 15.70 -3.23 13.86
N VAL A 305 15.34 -3.43 15.13
CA VAL A 305 15.13 -4.76 15.67
C VAL A 305 13.88 -5.23 14.97
N ALA A 306 14.06 -6.11 13.97
CA ALA A 306 12.95 -6.71 13.27
C ALA A 306 11.99 -7.26 14.34
N PRO A 307 10.68 -6.95 14.28
CA PRO A 307 9.76 -7.45 15.27
C PRO A 307 9.91 -8.98 15.36
N GLU A 308 10.20 -9.47 16.55
CA GLU A 308 10.30 -10.89 16.88
C GLU A 308 8.90 -11.51 16.95
N LEU A 309 8.16 -11.41 15.85
CA LEU A 309 6.83 -11.97 15.70
C LEU A 309 6.89 -13.16 14.76
N CYS A 310 6.12 -14.19 15.08
CA CYS A 310 5.95 -15.33 14.19
C CYS A 310 5.48 -14.88 12.80
N ARG A 311 5.97 -15.54 11.75
CA ARG A 311 5.70 -15.16 10.37
C ARG A 311 5.89 -16.33 9.41
N TRP A 312 5.20 -16.30 8.28
CA TRP A 312 5.51 -17.16 7.15
C TRP A 312 6.78 -16.69 6.42
N SER A 313 7.64 -17.63 6.03
CA SER A 313 8.78 -17.37 5.16
C SER A 313 8.33 -17.08 3.72
N GLY A 314 9.23 -16.51 2.92
CA GLY A 314 9.01 -16.40 1.47
C GLY A 314 9.03 -17.77 0.80
N CYS A 315 8.54 -17.84 -0.43
CA CYS A 315 8.58 -19.07 -1.22
C CYS A 315 10.02 -19.56 -1.42
N TYR A 316 10.21 -20.87 -1.29
CA TYR A 316 11.53 -21.53 -1.35
C TYR A 316 12.50 -21.10 -0.24
N ALA A 317 12.05 -20.30 0.74
CA ALA A 317 12.87 -19.88 1.86
C ALA A 317 12.52 -20.69 3.11
N GLY A 318 13.56 -21.10 3.84
CA GLY A 318 13.42 -21.59 5.22
C GLY A 318 13.20 -20.45 6.21
N CYS A 319 13.27 -20.76 7.51
CA CYS A 319 13.22 -19.73 8.52
C CYS A 319 14.45 -18.82 8.47
N PRO A 320 14.27 -17.50 8.60
CA PRO A 320 15.37 -16.54 8.66
C PRO A 320 16.23 -16.79 9.93
N SER A 321 17.44 -16.27 9.93
CA SER A 321 18.31 -16.31 11.13
C SER A 321 17.59 -15.75 12.35
N GLY A 322 17.73 -16.42 13.50
CA GLY A 322 17.01 -16.10 14.73
C GLY A 322 15.61 -16.72 14.84
N PHE A 323 15.10 -17.40 13.81
CA PHE A 323 13.79 -18.05 13.81
C PHE A 323 13.87 -19.56 13.60
N LYS A 324 12.92 -20.29 14.18
CA LYS A 324 12.75 -21.74 14.04
C LYS A 324 11.39 -22.05 13.43
N ALA A 325 11.35 -23.12 12.65
CA ALA A 325 10.11 -23.62 12.07
C ALA A 325 9.20 -24.14 13.19
N VAL A 326 7.93 -23.79 13.10
CA VAL A 326 6.93 -24.19 14.09
C VAL A 326 6.48 -25.63 13.79
N PRO A 327 6.56 -26.56 14.76
CA PRO A 327 6.10 -27.92 14.59
C PRO A 327 4.58 -27.98 14.48
N ARG A 328 4.11 -28.92 13.67
CA ARG A 328 2.70 -29.21 13.42
C ARG A 328 2.20 -30.25 14.41
N ASP A 329 1.16 -29.90 15.16
CA ASP A 329 0.47 -30.71 16.17
C ASP A 329 1.43 -31.33 17.22
N GLY A 330 2.62 -30.73 17.41
CA GLY A 330 3.65 -31.23 18.33
C GLY A 330 4.50 -32.40 17.82
N TYR A 331 4.44 -32.71 16.52
CA TYR A 331 5.24 -33.75 15.85
C TYR A 331 6.42 -33.16 15.05
N ASP A 332 7.22 -34.02 14.41
CA ASP A 332 8.41 -33.65 13.61
C ASP A 332 8.09 -32.91 12.30
N GLU A 333 6.83 -32.96 11.83
CA GLU A 333 6.39 -32.17 10.69
C GLU A 333 6.29 -30.69 11.07
N VAL A 334 6.62 -29.77 10.16
CA VAL A 334 6.50 -28.33 10.41
C VAL A 334 5.33 -27.72 9.64
N MET A 335 4.85 -26.58 10.11
CA MET A 335 3.80 -25.82 9.45
C MET A 335 4.30 -25.25 8.11
N MET A 336 3.85 -25.84 7.00
CA MET A 336 4.20 -25.44 5.63
C MET A 336 2.98 -25.15 4.77
N ASP A 337 3.09 -24.18 3.87
CA ASP A 337 2.07 -23.85 2.87
C ASP A 337 2.68 -23.76 1.45
N PRO A 338 2.37 -24.70 0.54
CA PRO A 338 2.74 -24.64 -0.87
C PRO A 338 1.73 -23.86 -1.74
N THR A 339 0.59 -23.42 -1.19
CA THR A 339 -0.52 -22.87 -1.98
C THR A 339 -0.11 -21.64 -2.78
N VAL A 340 0.70 -20.78 -2.16
CA VAL A 340 1.10 -19.47 -2.69
C VAL A 340 2.36 -19.51 -3.54
N CYS A 341 3.09 -20.62 -3.51
CA CYS A 341 4.35 -20.74 -4.22
C CYS A 341 4.13 -21.36 -5.59
N HIS A 342 3.84 -20.48 -6.56
CA HIS A 342 3.78 -20.87 -7.95
C HIS A 342 5.15 -21.34 -8.46
N GLY A 343 5.13 -22.40 -9.27
CA GLY A 343 6.27 -22.88 -10.03
C GLY A 343 5.78 -23.38 -11.38
N ASP A 344 6.65 -23.41 -12.38
CA ASP A 344 6.31 -23.76 -13.77
C ASP A 344 5.74 -25.19 -13.94
N SER A 345 5.78 -26.01 -12.89
CA SER A 345 5.17 -27.34 -12.85
C SER A 345 4.76 -27.75 -11.43
N ALA A 346 3.86 -28.74 -11.31
CA ALA A 346 3.43 -29.31 -10.02
C ALA A 346 4.58 -29.95 -9.21
N LEU A 347 5.71 -30.24 -9.85
CA LEU A 347 6.91 -30.84 -9.24
C LEU A 347 7.93 -29.81 -8.74
N ASN A 348 7.76 -28.52 -9.10
CA ASN A 348 8.67 -27.44 -8.73
C ASN A 348 7.94 -26.36 -7.94
N ARG A 349 6.98 -26.72 -7.08
CA ARG A 349 6.30 -25.76 -6.21
C ARG A 349 7.11 -25.54 -4.95
N GLY A 350 7.43 -24.28 -4.67
CA GLY A 350 8.04 -23.89 -3.41
C GLY A 350 7.09 -24.10 -2.23
N VAL A 351 7.61 -23.89 -1.02
CA VAL A 351 6.81 -23.84 0.21
C VAL A 351 7.17 -22.59 1.00
N CYS A 352 6.18 -22.03 1.66
CA CYS A 352 6.34 -21.13 2.79
C CYS A 352 6.37 -21.94 4.09
N VAL A 353 7.16 -21.53 5.07
CA VAL A 353 7.27 -22.18 6.39
C VAL A 353 6.87 -21.18 7.46
N PHE A 354 6.03 -21.58 8.42
CA PHE A 354 5.69 -20.73 9.55
C PHE A 354 6.82 -20.77 10.59
N CYS A 355 7.35 -19.59 10.91
CA CYS A 355 8.57 -19.41 11.67
C CYS A 355 8.32 -18.51 12.87
N CYS A 356 8.72 -18.93 14.06
CA CYS A 356 8.70 -18.11 15.27
C CYS A 356 10.12 -17.82 15.76
N PRO A 357 10.36 -16.71 16.49
CA PRO A 357 11.69 -16.42 16.99
C PRO A 357 12.15 -17.51 17.99
N SER A 358 13.42 -17.87 17.89
CA SER A 358 13.98 -19.10 18.49
C SER A 358 14.06 -19.09 20.00
N GLU A 359 14.06 -17.90 20.60
CA GLU A 359 14.18 -17.65 22.04
C GLU A 359 12.82 -17.66 22.75
N HIS A 360 11.72 -17.62 22.00
CA HIS A 360 10.37 -17.65 22.56
C HIS A 360 9.84 -19.08 22.62
N MET A 361 8.92 -19.33 23.56
CA MET A 361 8.21 -20.60 23.64
C MET A 361 7.41 -20.82 22.35
N MET A 362 7.70 -21.92 21.66
CA MET A 362 7.07 -22.24 20.38
C MET A 362 5.57 -22.50 20.58
N PRO A 363 4.69 -21.91 19.74
CA PRO A 363 3.29 -22.27 19.74
C PRO A 363 3.10 -23.72 19.28
N THR A 364 2.03 -24.36 19.77
CA THR A 364 1.52 -25.59 19.16
C THR A 364 0.56 -25.20 18.06
N CYS A 365 0.87 -25.54 16.81
CA CYS A 365 0.05 -25.16 15.66
C CYS A 365 -0.39 -26.38 14.87
N GLY A 366 -1.59 -26.34 14.27
CA GLY A 366 -2.11 -27.44 13.46
C GLY A 366 -3.06 -26.95 12.37
N TRP A 367 -3.21 -27.75 11.31
CA TRP A 367 -4.22 -27.48 10.29
C TRP A 367 -5.60 -27.95 10.78
N ARG A 368 -6.59 -27.07 10.71
CA ARG A 368 -8.00 -27.32 11.07
C ARG A 368 -8.87 -27.22 9.84
N GLY A 369 -10.00 -27.94 9.84
CA GLY A 369 -11.03 -27.78 8.83
C GLY A 369 -10.97 -28.70 7.62
N HIS A 370 -9.96 -29.56 7.49
CA HIS A 370 -9.97 -30.58 6.42
C HIS A 370 -11.04 -31.62 6.68
N LYS A 371 -11.86 -31.90 5.67
CA LYS A 371 -12.73 -33.07 5.62
C LYS A 371 -12.27 -33.87 4.42
N ASN A 372 -12.02 -35.18 4.59
CA ASN A 372 -11.53 -36.10 3.54
C ASN A 372 -12.45 -36.23 2.30
N SER A 373 -13.43 -35.34 2.15
CA SER A 373 -14.27 -35.11 0.97
C SER A 373 -13.74 -33.99 0.05
N GLY A 374 -12.72 -33.24 0.48
CA GLY A 374 -12.24 -32.04 -0.21
C GLY A 374 -13.12 -30.80 0.01
N LYS A 375 -14.18 -30.87 0.82
CA LYS A 375 -14.96 -29.70 1.25
C LYS A 375 -14.46 -29.23 2.62
N CYS A 376 -13.57 -28.26 2.63
CA CYS A 376 -12.96 -27.76 3.85
C CYS A 376 -13.90 -26.81 4.62
N SER A 377 -13.73 -26.71 5.94
CA SER A 377 -14.52 -25.87 6.84
C SER A 377 -13.56 -25.06 7.71
N PRO A 378 -13.24 -23.82 7.32
CA PRO A 378 -12.25 -23.01 8.02
C PRO A 378 -12.73 -22.58 9.41
N GLY A 379 -11.76 -22.26 10.27
CA GLY A 379 -11.98 -21.87 11.66
C GLY A 379 -11.01 -22.56 12.60
N CYS A 380 -10.69 -21.88 13.70
CA CYS A 380 -9.90 -22.40 14.82
C CYS A 380 -10.79 -22.70 16.01
N ASN A 381 -10.33 -23.58 16.90
CA ASN A 381 -11.05 -23.87 18.14
C ASN A 381 -10.90 -22.71 19.14
N ASP A 382 -11.74 -22.71 20.18
CA ASP A 382 -11.61 -21.76 21.29
C ASP A 382 -10.21 -21.86 21.94
N GLY A 383 -9.55 -20.71 22.13
CA GLY A 383 -8.18 -20.63 22.64
C GLY A 383 -7.10 -20.85 21.58
N GLU A 384 -7.47 -21.12 20.34
CA GLU A 384 -6.55 -21.12 19.19
C GLU A 384 -6.71 -19.84 18.36
N VAL A 385 -5.66 -19.53 17.61
CA VAL A 385 -5.54 -18.35 16.76
C VAL A 385 -5.19 -18.80 15.36
N GLU A 386 -5.92 -18.28 14.38
CA GLU A 386 -5.59 -18.50 12.97
C GLU A 386 -4.34 -17.68 12.59
N VAL A 387 -3.30 -18.36 12.12
CA VAL A 387 -2.02 -17.77 11.68
C VAL A 387 -1.76 -17.97 10.19
N GLY A 388 -2.66 -18.62 9.47
CA GLY A 388 -2.44 -18.94 8.05
C GLY A 388 -3.50 -19.88 7.53
N THR A 389 -3.37 -20.30 6.28
CA THR A 389 -4.31 -21.23 5.64
C THR A 389 -3.67 -22.07 4.59
N LEU A 390 -4.31 -23.19 4.28
CA LEU A 390 -3.90 -24.12 3.26
C LEU A 390 -5.10 -24.46 2.38
N SER A 391 -5.00 -24.19 1.08
CA SER A 391 -6.02 -24.63 0.12
C SER A 391 -5.69 -26.00 -0.49
N LEU A 392 -4.47 -26.50 -0.28
CA LEU A 392 -4.10 -27.84 -0.70
C LEU A 392 -5.04 -28.89 -0.09
N GLY A 393 -5.56 -29.78 -0.94
CA GLY A 393 -6.55 -30.79 -0.55
C GLY A 393 -8.00 -30.28 -0.50
N CYS A 394 -8.24 -28.97 -0.62
CA CYS A 394 -9.57 -28.37 -0.61
C CYS A 394 -10.06 -28.07 -2.03
N LYS A 395 -11.14 -28.71 -2.45
CA LYS A 395 -11.92 -28.36 -3.66
C LYS A 395 -12.86 -27.18 -3.43
N LYS A 396 -13.29 -26.97 -2.18
CA LYS A 396 -14.09 -25.82 -1.73
C LYS A 396 -13.58 -25.35 -0.37
N ASN A 397 -13.52 -24.03 -0.18
CA ASN A 397 -12.95 -23.34 0.99
C ASN A 397 -11.47 -23.70 1.23
N TYR A 398 -11.00 -23.61 2.47
CA TYR A 398 -9.61 -23.79 2.88
C TYR A 398 -9.52 -24.39 4.29
N GLN A 399 -8.34 -24.88 4.66
CA GLN A 399 -7.97 -25.23 6.03
C GLN A 399 -7.37 -24.02 6.74
N SER A 400 -7.55 -23.92 8.06
CA SER A 400 -6.98 -22.87 8.91
C SER A 400 -5.75 -23.39 9.65
N ALA A 401 -4.61 -22.67 9.61
CA ALA A 401 -3.49 -22.92 10.49
C ALA A 401 -3.81 -22.29 11.83
N CYS A 402 -4.01 -23.11 12.86
CA CYS A 402 -4.46 -22.68 14.17
C CYS A 402 -3.38 -22.95 15.21
N CYS A 403 -2.95 -21.92 15.91
CA CYS A 403 -1.93 -21.97 16.95
C CYS A 403 -2.53 -21.72 18.33
N THR A 404 -2.05 -22.43 19.35
CA THR A 404 -2.44 -22.16 20.74
C THR A 404 -2.05 -20.75 21.14
N TRP A 405 -2.98 -20.03 21.77
CA TRP A 405 -2.76 -18.68 22.27
C TRP A 405 -2.44 -18.70 23.77
N SER A 406 -1.38 -18.01 24.20
CA SER A 406 -1.04 -17.84 25.61
C SER A 406 -1.17 -16.37 26.06
N PRO A 407 -1.85 -16.09 27.18
CA PRO A 407 -1.89 -14.75 27.78
C PRO A 407 -0.51 -14.17 28.17
N MET A 408 0.52 -15.02 28.34
CA MET A 408 1.88 -14.56 28.66
C MET A 408 2.55 -13.81 27.51
N TRP A 409 2.00 -13.84 26.29
CA TRP A 409 2.50 -13.03 25.17
C TRP A 409 2.01 -11.57 25.21
N ASP A 410 1.18 -11.21 26.18
CA ASP A 410 0.67 -9.84 26.40
C ASP A 410 1.61 -9.02 27.32
N THR A 411 2.45 -9.68 28.13
CA THR A 411 3.29 -9.03 29.16
C THR A 411 4.66 -8.56 28.65
N THR A 412 5.10 -8.93 27.46
CA THR A 412 6.38 -8.48 26.91
C THR A 412 6.34 -7.06 26.32
N PHE A 413 5.16 -6.43 26.28
CA PHE A 413 5.00 -5.00 25.90
C PHE A 413 4.63 -4.08 27.06
N THR A 414 4.61 -4.56 28.31
CA THR A 414 4.83 -3.65 29.45
C THR A 414 6.30 -3.29 29.43
N ALA A 415 6.63 -2.24 28.67
CA ALA A 415 7.90 -1.56 28.78
C ALA A 415 8.17 -1.36 30.27
N THR A 416 9.30 -1.93 30.71
CA THR A 416 9.99 -1.55 31.92
C THR A 416 9.84 -0.05 32.12
N SER A 417 9.05 0.33 33.12
CA SER A 417 9.14 1.66 33.71
C SER A 417 10.55 1.77 34.29
N ASN A 418 11.49 2.22 33.46
CA ASN A 418 12.76 2.72 33.95
C ASN A 418 12.43 3.96 34.79
N SER A 419 12.36 3.69 36.08
CA SER A 419 12.61 4.60 37.16
C SER A 419 14.03 5.17 36.99
N ASP A 420 14.17 6.16 36.12
CA ASP A 420 15.32 7.07 36.14
C ASP A 420 15.01 8.35 35.37
N MET A 421 14.12 9.15 35.94
CA MET A 421 14.15 10.61 35.78
C MET A 421 13.79 11.24 37.12
N SER A 422 14.73 11.14 38.06
CA SER A 422 14.78 11.99 39.24
C SER A 422 15.60 13.25 38.93
N HIS A 423 15.01 14.21 38.21
CA HIS A 423 15.41 15.61 38.37
C HIS A 423 14.17 16.50 38.24
N GLY A 424 13.93 17.23 39.32
CA GLY A 424 12.68 17.91 39.56
C GLY A 424 12.53 19.21 38.79
N SER A 425 11.27 19.55 38.59
CA SER A 425 10.79 20.92 38.66
C SER A 425 9.33 20.86 39.07
N SER A 426 9.10 21.15 40.34
CA SER A 426 7.83 21.57 40.93
C SER A 426 7.08 22.54 40.01
N PHE A 427 5.81 22.27 39.70
CA PHE A 427 4.79 23.33 39.66
C PHE A 427 3.42 22.75 40.01
N ASN A 428 2.76 23.48 40.91
CA ASN A 428 1.60 23.10 41.70
C ASN A 428 0.36 22.79 40.88
N GLN A 429 -0.39 21.78 41.35
CA GLN A 429 -1.85 21.73 41.23
C GLN A 429 -2.47 23.00 41.82
N LEU A 430 -3.44 23.60 41.13
CA LEU A 430 -4.63 24.20 41.75
C LEU A 430 -5.84 24.02 40.79
N PRO A 431 -7.07 24.00 41.32
CA PRO A 431 -8.18 23.20 40.80
C PRO A 431 -9.20 24.00 39.98
N LEU A 432 -10.06 23.22 39.29
CA LEU A 432 -11.42 23.51 38.83
C LEU A 432 -11.98 24.94 39.05
N ALA A 433 -12.34 25.57 37.94
CA ALA A 433 -13.58 26.33 37.75
C ALA A 433 -14.12 26.05 36.34
#